data_AF-A0A0K9NHS4-F1
#
_entry.id   AF-A0A0K9NHS4-F1
#
_cell.length_a   1.000
_cell.length_b   1.000
_cell.length_c   1.000
_cell.angle_alpha   90.00
_cell.angle_beta   90.00
_cell.angle_gamma   90.00
#
_symmetry.space_group_name_H-M   'P 1'
#
loop_
_entity.id
_entity.type
_entity.pdbx_description
1 polymer ?
#
loop_
_entity_poly.entity_id
_entity_poly.type
_entity_poly.pdbx_seq_one_letter_code
_entity_poly.pdbx_strand_id
1 'polypeptide(L)'
;MITHILVLLLFQFSLLSFAQQIYNVVDFGADNGGNVDSTNAFGEAWHSTCSSNTSSVLLVPNGEFLLRPYIFSGPCQSEKVEVRIEGTIVAPINDNEIENSEYWIKFDQIDGLEIYGGTIDVQEQMTYGNARDLAVIALMDQG
;
A
#
# COMPACT_ATOMS: atom_id res chain seq x y z
N MET A 1 22.81 -1.46 43.01
CA MET A 1 23.39 -2.25 41.90
C MET A 1 22.32 -2.94 41.06
N ILE A 2 21.44 -3.77 41.62
CA ILE A 2 20.38 -4.49 40.87
C ILE A 2 19.40 -3.54 40.17
N THR A 3 18.99 -2.45 40.82
CA THR A 3 18.11 -1.42 40.24
C THR A 3 18.73 -0.71 39.03
N HIS A 4 20.04 -0.45 39.05
CA HIS A 4 20.74 0.13 37.90
C HIS A 4 20.80 -0.85 36.72
N ILE A 5 20.98 -2.15 37.00
CA ILE A 5 20.96 -3.19 35.96
C ILE A 5 19.57 -3.29 35.32
N LEU A 6 18.50 -3.27 36.12
CA LEU A 6 17.11 -3.25 35.61
C LEU A 6 16.82 -2.01 34.77
N VAL A 7 17.25 -0.83 35.21
CA VAL A 7 17.09 0.43 34.45
C VAL A 7 17.89 0.38 33.13
N LEU A 8 19.11 -0.18 33.14
CA LEU A 8 19.91 -0.34 31.93
C LEU A 8 19.28 -1.35 30.95
N LEU A 9 18.71 -2.45 31.43
CA LEU A 9 18.00 -3.44 30.59
C LEU A 9 16.70 -2.88 29.99
N LEU A 10 15.93 -2.12 30.76
CA LEU A 10 14.74 -1.42 30.27
C LEU A 10 15.10 -0.33 29.26
N PHE A 11 16.21 0.38 29.48
CA PHE A 11 16.71 1.39 28.54
C PHE A 11 17.19 0.77 27.22
N GLN A 12 17.85 -0.39 27.28
CA GLN A 12 18.23 -1.17 26.09
C GLN A 12 17.00 -1.70 25.33
N PHE A 13 15.97 -2.13 26.05
CA PHE A 13 14.71 -2.59 25.47
C PHE A 13 13.93 -1.46 24.78
N SER A 14 13.96 -0.25 25.34
CA SER A 14 13.38 0.95 24.71
C SER A 14 14.17 1.48 23.50
N LEU A 15 15.41 1.03 23.30
CA LEU A 15 16.27 1.41 22.17
C LEU A 15 16.28 0.37 21.04
N LEU A 16 15.49 -0.71 21.14
CA LEU A 16 15.21 -1.54 19.97
C LEU A 16 14.32 -0.74 19.01
N SER A 17 14.92 0.04 18.11
CA SER A 17 14.24 0.42 16.88
C SER A 17 13.99 -0.86 16.08
N PHE A 18 12.73 -1.25 15.93
CA PHE A 18 12.38 -2.28 14.96
C PHE A 18 12.82 -1.77 13.59
N ALA A 19 13.69 -2.53 12.91
CA ALA A 19 14.08 -2.22 11.56
C ALA A 19 12.83 -2.28 10.67
N GLN A 20 12.50 -1.17 10.03
CA GLN A 20 11.39 -1.06 9.09
C GLN A 20 11.94 -1.16 7.68
N GLN A 21 11.52 -2.16 6.92
CA GLN A 21 11.92 -2.33 5.51
C GLN A 21 11.03 -1.47 4.63
N ILE A 22 11.62 -0.77 3.66
CA ILE A 22 10.88 0.10 2.74
C ILE A 22 11.04 -0.45 1.33
N TYR A 23 9.90 -0.69 0.67
CA TYR A 23 9.81 -1.13 -0.70
C TYR A 23 9.17 -0.01 -1.52
N ASN A 24 10.00 0.74 -2.23
CA ASN A 24 9.55 1.84 -3.07
C ASN A 24 9.12 1.31 -4.43
N VAL A 25 7.89 1.60 -4.86
CA VAL A 25 7.34 1.11 -6.15
C VAL A 25 8.19 1.48 -7.36
N VAL A 26 8.95 2.59 -7.31
CA VAL A 26 9.86 3.00 -8.38
C VAL A 26 11.06 2.05 -8.51
N ASP A 27 11.50 1.43 -7.41
CA ASP A 27 12.58 0.42 -7.43
C ASP A 27 12.15 -0.86 -8.15
N PHE A 28 10.84 -1.06 -8.32
CA PHE A 28 10.21 -2.15 -9.07
C PHE A 28 9.76 -1.72 -10.48
N GLY A 29 10.15 -0.52 -10.92
CA GLY A 29 9.89 -0.03 -12.28
C GLY A 29 8.57 0.70 -12.47
N ALA A 30 7.91 1.17 -11.40
CA ALA A 30 6.73 2.01 -11.53
C ALA A 30 7.08 3.35 -12.20
N ASP A 31 6.24 3.76 -13.16
CA ASP A 31 6.34 5.06 -13.82
C ASP A 31 5.70 6.13 -12.93
N ASN A 32 6.45 7.18 -12.64
CA ASN A 32 6.01 8.27 -11.77
C ASN A 32 5.41 9.46 -12.55
N GLY A 33 5.10 9.27 -13.83
CA GLY A 33 4.51 10.28 -14.71
C GLY A 33 3.03 10.08 -15.00
N GLY A 34 2.40 9.03 -14.47
CA GLY A 34 0.95 8.78 -14.62
C GLY A 34 0.51 8.32 -16.01
N ASN A 35 1.45 8.05 -16.92
CA ASN A 35 1.13 7.76 -18.33
C ASN A 35 1.35 6.28 -18.68
N VAL A 36 2.12 5.55 -17.88
CA VAL A 36 2.42 4.13 -18.09
C VAL A 36 1.84 3.31 -16.94
N ASP A 37 1.20 2.20 -17.31
CA ASP A 37 0.64 1.24 -16.37
C ASP A 37 1.71 0.69 -15.41
N SER A 38 1.54 1.00 -14.13
CA SER A 38 2.45 0.63 -13.05
C SER A 38 1.93 -0.56 -12.23
N THR A 39 0.84 -1.20 -12.64
CA THR A 39 0.17 -2.26 -11.86
C THR A 39 1.11 -3.43 -11.56
N ASN A 40 1.94 -3.85 -12.52
CA ASN A 40 2.91 -4.93 -12.28
C ASN A 40 3.99 -4.52 -11.26
N ALA A 41 4.54 -3.31 -11.38
CA ALA A 41 5.54 -2.81 -10.44
C ALA A 41 4.99 -2.72 -9.00
N PHE A 42 3.73 -2.27 -8.87
CA PHE A 42 3.04 -2.27 -7.58
C PHE A 42 2.83 -3.69 -7.03
N GLY A 43 2.51 -4.66 -7.89
CA GLY A 43 2.38 -6.05 -7.49
C GLY A 43 3.69 -6.68 -7.00
N GLU A 44 4.80 -6.42 -7.68
CA GLU A 44 6.12 -6.90 -7.27
C GLU A 44 6.61 -6.23 -5.97
N ALA A 45 6.39 -4.93 -5.84
CA ALA A 45 6.68 -4.18 -4.63
C ALA A 45 5.83 -4.66 -3.45
N TRP A 46 4.54 -4.92 -3.68
CA TRP A 46 3.64 -5.48 -2.67
C TRP A 46 4.07 -6.89 -2.25
N HIS A 47 4.39 -7.76 -3.21
CA HIS A 47 4.87 -9.10 -2.91
C HIS A 47 6.07 -9.07 -1.97
N SER A 48 7.02 -8.17 -2.23
CA SER A 48 8.21 -7.97 -1.40
C SER A 48 7.86 -7.40 -0.02
N THR A 49 6.93 -6.44 0.03
CA THR A 49 6.42 -5.84 1.27
C THR A 49 5.76 -6.89 2.16
N CYS A 50 4.85 -7.68 1.60
CA CYS A 50 4.04 -8.65 2.31
C CYS A 50 4.83 -9.91 2.71
N SER A 51 5.90 -10.23 1.97
CA SER A 51 6.83 -11.33 2.29
C SER A 51 7.94 -10.95 3.27
N SER A 52 7.97 -9.71 3.77
CA SER A 52 8.95 -9.27 4.76
C SER A 52 8.68 -9.90 6.13
N ASN A 53 9.74 -10.45 6.75
CA ASN A 53 9.69 -10.99 8.12
C ASN A 53 9.77 -9.92 9.23
N THR A 54 9.94 -8.66 8.84
CA THR A 54 9.96 -7.50 9.74
C THR A 54 8.93 -6.48 9.28
N SER A 55 8.60 -5.51 10.14
CA SER A 55 7.72 -4.40 9.75
C SER A 55 8.16 -3.79 8.42
N SER A 56 7.21 -3.64 7.50
CA SER A 56 7.49 -3.23 6.12
C SER A 56 6.57 -2.10 5.66
N VAL A 57 7.07 -1.31 4.72
CA VAL A 57 6.37 -0.18 4.08
C VAL A 57 6.36 -0.41 2.58
N LEU A 58 5.18 -0.42 1.98
CA LEU A 58 5.03 -0.11 0.56
C LEU A 58 5.04 1.42 0.42
N LEU A 59 6.07 1.97 -0.23
CA LEU A 59 6.21 3.41 -0.45
C LEU A 59 5.81 3.77 -1.88
N VAL A 60 4.81 4.64 -2.02
CA VAL A 60 4.46 5.34 -3.26
C VAL A 60 5.00 6.77 -3.12
N PRO A 61 6.15 7.10 -3.74
CA PRO A 61 6.78 8.40 -3.56
C PRO A 61 6.01 9.51 -4.30
N ASN A 62 6.47 10.75 -4.21
CA ASN A 62 5.92 11.85 -5.00
C ASN A 62 5.96 11.55 -6.52
N GLY A 63 4.84 11.80 -7.21
CA GLY A 63 4.64 11.51 -8.62
C GLY A 63 3.21 11.06 -8.90
N GLU A 64 2.91 10.73 -10.16
CA GLU A 64 1.64 10.14 -10.57
C GLU A 64 1.85 8.69 -11.01
N PHE A 65 1.02 7.77 -10.54
CA PHE A 65 1.15 6.34 -10.80
C PHE A 65 -0.16 5.79 -11.33
N LEU A 66 -0.18 5.39 -12.61
CA LEU A 66 -1.37 4.80 -13.20
C LEU A 66 -1.52 3.35 -12.72
N LEU A 67 -2.66 3.04 -12.11
CA LEU A 67 -3.00 1.70 -11.64
C LEU A 67 -4.32 1.22 -12.24
N ARG A 68 -4.30 0.03 -12.83
CA ARG A 68 -5.51 -0.76 -13.13
C ARG A 68 -6.07 -1.38 -11.86
N PRO A 69 -7.27 -1.99 -11.91
CA PRO A 69 -7.80 -2.72 -10.77
C PRO A 69 -6.81 -3.72 -10.19
N TYR A 70 -6.55 -3.62 -8.88
CA TYR A 70 -5.57 -4.48 -8.22
C TYR A 70 -5.97 -4.83 -6.79
N ILE A 71 -5.70 -6.08 -6.41
CA ILE A 71 -5.92 -6.61 -5.08
C ILE A 71 -4.56 -6.85 -4.42
N PHE A 72 -4.26 -6.04 -3.41
CA PHE A 72 -3.15 -6.25 -2.49
C PHE A 72 -3.57 -7.33 -1.47
N SER A 73 -3.19 -8.57 -1.73
CA SER A 73 -3.57 -9.72 -0.90
C SER A 73 -2.53 -10.04 0.17
N GLY A 74 -3.00 -10.36 1.37
CA GLY A 74 -2.26 -11.10 2.39
C GLY A 74 -2.56 -12.62 2.35
N PRO A 75 -2.30 -13.35 3.45
CA PRO A 75 -1.72 -12.86 4.70
C PRO A 75 -0.25 -12.47 4.54
N CYS A 76 0.16 -11.40 5.23
CA CYS A 76 1.56 -10.97 5.23
C CYS A 76 2.34 -11.62 6.37
N GLN A 77 3.64 -11.79 6.18
CA GLN A 77 4.52 -12.46 7.16
C GLN A 77 4.79 -11.58 8.40
N SER A 78 4.79 -10.26 8.21
CA SER A 78 4.95 -9.29 9.29
C SER A 78 3.60 -8.98 9.95
N GLU A 79 3.61 -8.82 11.28
CA GLU A 79 2.46 -8.33 12.05
C GLU A 79 2.14 -6.86 11.80
N LYS A 80 3.05 -6.11 11.18
CA LYS A 80 2.87 -4.70 10.85
C LYS A 80 3.26 -4.43 9.40
N VAL A 81 2.27 -4.02 8.60
CA VAL A 81 2.46 -3.64 7.20
C VAL A 81 1.92 -2.23 7.01
N GLU A 82 2.72 -1.36 6.42
CA GLU A 82 2.36 0.02 6.15
C GLU A 82 2.27 0.26 4.64
N VAL A 83 1.26 1.01 4.19
CA VAL A 83 1.20 1.58 2.85
C VAL A 83 1.31 3.08 3.00
N ARG A 84 2.40 3.67 2.52
CA ARG A 84 2.65 5.11 2.58
C ARG A 84 2.55 5.70 1.18
N ILE A 85 1.56 6.55 0.98
CA ILE A 85 1.31 7.20 -0.29
C ILE A 85 1.66 8.68 -0.14
N GLU A 86 2.78 9.07 -0.74
CA GLU A 86 3.22 10.47 -0.82
C GLU A 86 2.81 11.12 -2.14
N GLY A 87 2.67 10.34 -3.21
CA GLY A 87 2.21 10.79 -4.53
C GLY A 87 0.71 10.61 -4.78
N THR A 88 0.38 10.48 -6.06
CA THR A 88 -0.99 10.31 -6.55
C THR A 88 -1.13 8.99 -7.28
N ILE A 89 -2.14 8.20 -6.93
CA ILE A 89 -2.54 7.02 -7.70
C ILE A 89 -3.67 7.43 -8.65
N VAL A 90 -3.51 7.12 -9.94
CA VAL A 90 -4.36 7.61 -11.03
C VAL A 90 -5.09 6.43 -11.67
N ALA A 91 -6.41 6.56 -11.82
CA ALA A 91 -7.21 5.58 -12.56
C ALA A 91 -7.01 5.76 -14.08
N PRO A 92 -6.83 4.69 -14.86
CA PRO A 92 -6.86 4.77 -16.32
C PRO A 92 -8.20 5.29 -16.85
N ILE A 93 -8.14 6.11 -17.90
CA ILE A 93 -9.31 6.61 -18.63
C ILE A 93 -9.89 5.50 -19.51
N ASN A 94 -11.22 5.35 -19.52
CA ASN A 94 -11.96 4.39 -20.37
C ASN A 94 -11.53 2.94 -20.17
N ASP A 95 -11.22 2.54 -18.94
CA ASP A 95 -10.87 1.17 -18.65
C ASP A 95 -12.10 0.34 -18.27
N ASN A 96 -12.55 -0.48 -19.21
CA ASN A 96 -13.65 -1.42 -18.98
C ASN A 96 -13.35 -2.37 -17.81
N GLU A 97 -12.07 -2.60 -17.47
CA GLU A 97 -11.70 -3.44 -16.31
C GLU A 97 -12.11 -2.79 -14.99
N ILE A 98 -12.07 -1.46 -14.88
CA ILE A 98 -12.56 -0.73 -13.70
C ILE A 98 -14.08 -0.84 -13.62
N GLU A 99 -14.78 -0.63 -14.73
CA GLU A 99 -16.26 -0.69 -14.76
C GLU A 99 -16.81 -2.08 -14.42
N ASN A 100 -16.05 -3.14 -14.69
CA ASN A 100 -16.41 -4.52 -14.39
C ASN A 100 -15.85 -5.02 -13.04
N SER A 101 -15.04 -4.22 -12.37
CA SER A 101 -14.50 -4.58 -11.05
C SER A 101 -15.39 -4.03 -9.94
N GLU A 102 -15.60 -4.84 -8.91
CA GLU A 102 -16.31 -4.40 -7.69
C GLU A 102 -15.49 -3.33 -6.93
N TYR A 103 -14.16 -3.41 -7.02
CA TYR A 103 -13.23 -2.51 -6.36
C TYR A 103 -12.13 -2.09 -7.34
N TRP A 104 -11.76 -0.82 -7.35
CA TRP A 104 -10.58 -0.39 -8.10
C TRP A 104 -9.30 -0.82 -7.35
N ILE A 105 -9.16 -0.46 -6.08
CA ILE A 105 -8.05 -0.94 -5.23
C ILE A 105 -8.64 -1.66 -4.03
N LYS A 106 -8.11 -2.84 -3.72
CA LYS A 106 -8.54 -3.62 -2.55
C LYS A 106 -7.34 -4.10 -1.75
N PHE A 107 -7.43 -3.98 -0.43
CA PHE A 107 -6.55 -4.65 0.52
C PHE A 107 -7.33 -5.78 1.17
N ASP A 108 -6.89 -7.03 0.96
CA ASP A 108 -7.64 -8.23 1.32
C ASP A 108 -6.83 -9.13 2.25
N GLN A 109 -7.41 -9.48 3.41
CA GLN A 109 -6.86 -10.44 4.37
C GLN A 109 -5.45 -10.05 4.87
N ILE A 110 -5.29 -8.82 5.34
CA ILE A 110 -4.02 -8.32 5.87
C ILE A 110 -4.22 -7.87 7.32
N ASP A 111 -3.59 -8.59 8.24
CA ASP A 111 -3.55 -8.21 9.65
C ASP A 111 -2.54 -7.08 9.87
N GLY A 112 -2.88 -6.10 10.72
CA GLY A 112 -1.97 -5.01 11.09
C GLY A 112 -1.62 -4.05 9.96
N LEU A 113 -2.51 -3.91 8.97
CA LEU A 113 -2.38 -2.95 7.88
C LEU A 113 -2.64 -1.50 8.35
N GLU A 114 -1.67 -0.62 8.13
CA GLU A 114 -1.80 0.83 8.31
C GLU A 114 -1.61 1.53 6.95
N ILE A 115 -2.51 2.46 6.60
CA ILE A 115 -2.41 3.23 5.36
C ILE A 115 -2.30 4.72 5.70
N TYR A 116 -1.31 5.39 5.13
CA TYR A 116 -1.04 6.81 5.38
C TYR A 116 -0.95 7.62 4.08
N GLY A 117 -1.51 8.82 4.14
CA GLY A 117 -1.40 9.82 3.07
C GLY A 117 -2.24 9.52 1.84
N GLY A 118 -1.75 9.99 0.71
CA GLY A 118 -2.25 9.70 -0.63
C GLY A 118 -3.24 10.71 -1.19
N THR A 119 -3.07 11.00 -2.48
CA THR A 119 -4.14 11.51 -3.33
C THR A 119 -4.55 10.38 -4.26
N ILE A 120 -5.85 10.16 -4.40
CA ILE A 120 -6.39 9.21 -5.37
C ILE A 120 -7.16 10.03 -6.39
N ASP A 121 -6.70 10.00 -7.63
CA ASP A 121 -7.33 10.71 -8.74
C ASP A 121 -8.13 9.73 -9.60
N VAL A 122 -9.45 9.84 -9.48
CA VAL A 122 -10.40 9.10 -10.31
C VAL A 122 -10.70 10.00 -11.50
N GLN A 123 -10.11 9.71 -12.66
CA GLN A 123 -10.30 10.54 -13.85
C GLN A 123 -11.76 10.43 -14.34
N GLU A 124 -12.52 11.52 -14.20
CA GLU A 124 -13.94 11.63 -14.56
C GLU A 124 -14.13 11.67 -16.09
N GLN A 125 -14.05 10.50 -16.73
CA GLN A 125 -14.68 10.29 -18.03
C GLN A 125 -15.31 8.89 -18.13
N MET A 126 -15.82 8.38 -17.01
CA MET A 126 -16.73 7.23 -16.99
C MET A 126 -18.16 7.73 -17.28
N THR A 127 -18.81 7.11 -18.24
CA THR A 127 -20.11 7.57 -18.75
C THR A 127 -21.17 7.49 -17.64
N TYR A 128 -21.94 8.57 -17.49
CA TYR A 128 -22.95 8.85 -16.48
C TYR A 128 -23.90 7.65 -16.22
N GLY A 129 -23.66 6.89 -15.14
CA GLY A 129 -24.53 5.78 -14.73
C GLY A 129 -24.11 5.07 -13.44
N ASN A 130 -22.82 4.72 -13.28
CA ASN A 130 -22.38 3.75 -12.25
C ASN A 130 -21.31 4.29 -11.28
N ALA A 131 -20.82 5.52 -11.47
CA ALA A 131 -19.72 6.09 -10.68
C ALA A 131 -20.03 6.34 -9.19
N ARG A 132 -21.27 6.09 -8.72
CA ARG A 132 -21.65 6.28 -7.31
C ARG A 132 -21.33 5.07 -6.42
N ASP A 133 -20.98 3.94 -7.01
CA ASP A 133 -20.73 2.68 -6.28
C ASP A 133 -19.28 2.17 -6.40
N LEU A 134 -18.37 2.91 -7.04
CA LEU A 134 -16.96 2.52 -7.09
C LEU A 134 -16.33 2.71 -5.71
N ALA A 135 -16.24 1.62 -4.95
CA ALA A 135 -15.43 1.56 -3.74
C ALA A 135 -13.96 1.73 -4.16
N VAL A 136 -13.47 2.97 -4.01
CA VAL A 136 -12.12 3.41 -4.42
C VAL A 136 -11.03 2.62 -3.70
N ILE A 137 -11.21 2.40 -2.40
CA ILE A 137 -10.42 1.47 -1.59
C ILE A 137 -11.37 0.71 -0.70
N ALA A 138 -11.33 -0.62 -0.76
CA ALA A 138 -11.95 -1.47 0.25
C ALA A 138 -10.90 -2.07 1.18
N LEU A 139 -11.14 -1.93 2.49
CA LEU A 139 -10.44 -2.65 3.55
C LEU A 139 -11.42 -3.72 4.07
N MET A 140 -11.11 -4.99 3.84
CA MET A 140 -11.84 -6.07 4.48
C MET A 140 -11.08 -6.49 5.73
N ASP A 141 -11.52 -6.00 6.88
CA ASP A 141 -11.14 -6.53 8.19
C ASP A 141 -11.89 -7.87 8.36
N GLN A 142 -11.14 -8.97 8.47
CA GLN A 142 -11.72 -10.27 8.81
C GLN A 142 -11.76 -10.34 10.33
N GLY A 143 -12.95 -10.10 10.88
CA GLY A 143 -13.24 -10.40 12.28
C GLY A 143 -13.12 -11.89 12.61
#